data_AF-A0A2G9TJ06-F1
#
_entry.id   AF-A0A2G9TJ06-F1
#
_cell.length_a   1.000
_cell.length_b   1.000
_cell.length_c   1.000
_cell.angle_alpha   90.00
_cell.angle_beta   90.00
_cell.angle_gamma   90.00
#
_symmetry.space_group_name_H-M   'P 1'
#
loop_
_entity.id
_entity.type
_entity.pdbx_description
1 polymer ?
#
loop_
_entity_poly.entity_id
_entity_poly.type
_entity_poly.pdbx_seq_one_letter_code
_entity_poly.pdbx_strand_id
1 'polypeptide(L)' 'MVRNAWLMGGIESGTKRVFPEVVENRDGPTFDAIMLRNVLAGTAIRTDCWRGYGYLANNGF' A
#
# COMPACT_ATOMS: atom_id res chain seq x y z
N MET A 1 10.78 -18.43 -9.09
CA MET A 1 9.43 -18.14 -9.63
C MET A 1 8.50 -18.06 -8.44
N VAL A 2 7.93 -16.90 -8.14
CA VAL A 2 6.92 -16.79 -7.08
C VAL A 2 5.58 -17.18 -7.72
N ARG A 3 4.96 -18.25 -7.25
CA ARG A 3 3.63 -18.68 -7.68
C ARG A 3 2.64 -18.28 -6.58
N ASN A 4 1.49 -17.72 -6.96
CA ASN A 4 0.41 -17.28 -6.06
C ASN A 4 0.77 -16.14 -5.09
N ALA A 5 1.53 -15.14 -5.54
CA ALA A 5 1.75 -13.93 -4.76
C ALA A 5 1.26 -12.68 -5.47
N TRP A 6 1.02 -11.65 -4.68
CA TRP A 6 0.66 -10.31 -5.07
C TRP A 6 1.84 -9.38 -4.90
N LEU A 7 1.90 -8.35 -5.73
CA LEU A 7 2.82 -7.24 -5.54
C LEU A 7 2.02 -6.06 -4.97
N MET A 8 2.38 -5.59 -3.79
CA MET A 8 1.77 -4.44 -3.12
C MET A 8 2.81 -3.36 -2.85
N GLY A 9 2.37 -2.11 -2.68
CA GLY A 9 3.27 -0.99 -2.43
C GLY A 9 2.74 0.29 -3.03
N GLY A 10 3.63 1.25 -3.23
CA GLY A 10 3.29 2.54 -3.82
C GLY A 10 4.41 3.14 -4.62
N ILE A 11 4.05 4.22 -5.32
CA ILE A 11 4.96 5.06 -6.09
C ILE A 11 4.78 6.49 -5.57
N GLU A 12 5.85 7.10 -5.10
CA GLU A 12 5.85 8.49 -4.68
C GLU A 12 5.74 9.41 -5.91
N SER A 13 4.76 10.31 -5.88
CA SER A 13 4.59 11.31 -6.93
C SER A 13 5.75 12.32 -6.91
N GLY A 14 6.23 12.72 -8.10
CA GLY A 14 7.36 13.65 -8.24
C GLY A 14 8.73 12.95 -8.23
N THR A 15 9.06 12.17 -7.21
CA THR A 15 10.37 11.51 -7.08
C THR A 15 10.47 10.18 -7.82
N LYS A 16 9.32 9.53 -8.07
CA LYS A 16 9.22 8.17 -8.62
C LYS A 16 9.90 7.09 -7.77
N ARG A 17 10.12 7.36 -6.48
CA ARG A 17 10.55 6.32 -5.53
C ARG A 17 9.44 5.28 -5.38
N VAL A 18 9.83 4.02 -5.30
CA VAL A 18 8.90 2.88 -5.22
C VAL A 18 9.25 2.01 -4.02
N PHE A 19 8.23 1.41 -3.42
CA PHE A 19 8.38 0.46 -2.31
C PHE A 19 7.52 -0.80 -2.54
N PRO A 20 7.87 -1.63 -3.54
CA PRO A 20 7.13 -2.85 -3.82
C PRO A 20 7.48 -3.96 -2.82
N GLU A 21 6.47 -4.71 -2.38
CA GLU A 21 6.57 -5.86 -1.48
C GLU A 21 5.75 -7.03 -2.08
N VAL A 22 6.37 -8.21 -2.14
CA VAL A 22 5.69 -9.44 -2.58
C VAL A 22 5.01 -10.07 -1.38
N VAL A 23 3.70 -10.25 -1.46
CA VAL A 23 2.87 -10.77 -0.37
C VAL A 23 2.00 -11.93 -0.83
N GLU A 24 1.73 -12.88 0.06
CA GLU A 24 0.84 -14.00 -0.25
C GLU A 24 -0.64 -13.57 -0.21
N ASN A 25 -1.02 -12.77 0.79
CA ASN A 25 -2.39 -12.33 1.00
C ASN A 25 -2.62 -10.92 0.44
N ARG A 26 -3.60 -10.79 -0.46
CA ARG A 26 -4.10 -9.49 -0.92
C ARG A 26 -5.30 -9.06 -0.07
N ASP A 27 -5.03 -8.48 1.08
CA ASP A 27 -6.04 -7.94 1.99
C ASP A 27 -5.68 -6.56 2.56
N GLY A 28 -6.64 -5.93 3.23
CA GLY A 28 -6.49 -4.61 3.83
C GLY A 28 -5.42 -4.56 4.93
N PRO A 29 -5.42 -5.48 5.92
CA PRO A 29 -4.39 -5.50 6.97
C PRO A 29 -2.96 -5.60 6.45
N THR A 30 -2.72 -6.45 5.44
CA THR A 30 -1.41 -6.56 4.80
C THR A 30 -1.00 -5.23 4.15
N PHE A 31 -1.93 -4.60 3.46
CA PHE A 31 -1.70 -3.31 2.81
C PHE A 31 -1.46 -2.17 3.81
N ASP A 32 -2.26 -2.07 4.86
CA ASP A 32 -2.13 -1.06 5.91
C ASP A 32 -0.76 -1.15 6.60
N ALA A 33 -0.30 -2.37 6.89
CA ALA A 33 1.01 -2.60 7.45
C ALA A 33 2.13 -2.12 6.51
N ILE A 34 1.99 -2.33 5.20
CA ILE A 34 2.95 -1.82 4.20
C ILE A 34 2.94 -0.29 4.19
N MET A 35 1.77 0.33 4.20
CA MET A 35 1.63 1.79 4.14
C MET A 35 2.18 2.47 5.39
N LEU A 36 1.85 1.99 6.60
CA LEU A 36 2.34 2.55 7.86
C LEU A 36 3.87 2.51 8.01
N ARG A 37 4.55 1.55 7.36
CA ARG A 37 6.03 1.47 7.38
C ARG A 37 6.70 2.42 6.39
N ASN A 38 6.04 2.73 5.28
CA ASN A 38 6.68 3.37 4.12
C ASN A 38 6.15 4.76 3.81
N VAL A 39 4.98 5.13 4.33
CA VAL A 39 4.30 6.39 4.03
C VAL A 39 4.10 7.17 5.32
N LEU A 40 4.48 8.45 5.29
CA LEU A 40 4.29 9.35 6.42
C LEU A 40 2.79 9.65 6.59
N ALA A 41 2.31 9.65 7.83
CA ALA A 41 0.93 10.05 8.14
C ALA A 41 0.64 11.47 7.60
N GLY A 42 -0.58 11.67 7.09
CA GLY A 42 -1.02 12.90 6.42
C GLY A 42 -0.58 13.02 4.95
N THR A 43 0.14 12.04 4.40
CA THR A 43 0.46 12.00 2.97
C THR A 43 -0.80 11.68 2.16
N ALA A 44 -1.09 12.50 1.15
CA ALA A 44 -2.22 12.25 0.25
C ALA A 44 -1.99 10.99 -0.62
N ILE A 45 -2.77 9.94 -0.37
CA ILE A 45 -2.71 8.69 -1.14
C ILE A 45 -3.75 8.72 -2.26
N ARG A 46 -3.33 8.35 -3.48
CA ARG A 46 -4.22 8.14 -4.63
C ARG A 46 -4.28 6.65 -4.94
N THR A 47 -5.47 6.07 -4.96
CA THR A 47 -5.66 4.63 -5.18
C THR A 47 -6.67 4.37 -6.30
N ASP A 48 -6.74 3.13 -6.78
CA ASP A 48 -7.75 2.65 -7.72
C ASP A 48 -9.10 2.32 -7.04
N CYS A 49 -9.33 2.84 -5.83
CA CYS A 49 -10.55 2.63 -5.04
C CYS A 49 -10.86 1.14 -4.73
N TRP A 50 -9.87 0.26 -4.72
CA TRP A 50 -10.06 -1.12 -4.27
C TRP A 50 -10.52 -1.15 -2.80
N ARG A 51 -11.51 -1.99 -2.50
CA ARG A 51 -12.14 -2.10 -1.17
C ARG A 51 -11.13 -2.36 -0.04
N GLY A 52 -9.99 -2.99 -0.34
CA GLY A 52 -8.93 -3.25 0.64
C GLY A 52 -8.35 -1.99 1.29
N TYR A 53 -8.51 -0.81 0.67
CA TYR A 53 -7.98 0.45 1.18
C TYR A 53 -8.90 1.18 2.17
N GLY A 54 -10.07 0.61 2.51
CA GLY A 54 -11.09 1.29 3.30
C GLY A 54 -10.64 1.77 4.68
N TYR A 55 -9.54 1.24 5.21
CA TYR A 55 -9.00 1.58 6.52
C TYR A 55 -7.88 2.63 6.50
N LEU A 56 -7.43 3.07 5.31
CA LEU A 56 -6.39 4.09 5.19
C LEU A 56 -6.72 5.39 5.93
N ALA A 57 -7.97 5.85 5.83
CA ALA A 57 -8.44 7.05 6.51
C ALA A 57 -8.32 6.94 8.04
N ASN A 58 -8.52 5.74 8.59
CA ASN A 58 -8.37 5.48 10.03
C ASN A 58 -6.90 5.45 10.46
N ASN A 59 -5.98 5.23 9.52
CA ASN A 59 -4.54 5.20 9.73
C ASN A 59 -3.87 6.57 9.55
N GLY A 60 -4.67 7.63 9.37
CA GLY A 60 -4.18 9.01 9.25
C GLY A 60 -3.72 9.41 7.85
N PHE A 61 -4.21 8.72 6.81
CA PHE A 61 -3.97 9.05 5.40
C PHE A 61 -5.19 9.68 4.71
#